data_AF-A0A818L8I8-F1
#
_entry.id   AF-A0A818L8I8-F1
#
_cell.length_a   1.000
_cell.length_b   1.000
_cell.length_c   1.000
_cell.angle_alpha   90.00
_cell.angle_beta   90.00
_cell.angle_gamma   90.00
#
_symmetry.space_group_name_H-M   'P 1'
#
loop_
_entity.id
_entity.type
_entity.pdbx_description
1 polymer ?
#
loop_
_entity_poly.entity_id
_entity_poly.type
_entity_poly.pdbx_seq_one_letter_code
_entity_poly.pdbx_strand_id
1 'polypeptide(L)'
;MNERSRSLSSLNLLKSQDGYPIERKVIEASGRLGSLYDASTDNLIDRHAVQKVERKIPRRRSICRLLLGDQSKDLISFLKDIDFDDAIRQSICLQMVTPNGISRLIEYNQPIDENTRFLYYSYRARKEWLDVTAHQTNRIVAAPSLPTEATHMITKILWGFEVLCIIQILKNEFANPVDRLLHHICDQLQDNRIPVKLSSNDRQLINQLNNIIVYGSETCVNQSNISLLTVLTRIQDWQKDSNVHQPLIYTMQPLRWLYNNPQFDVPCTFPRPDNPHTARIENVINRINNQITDLGKIFLNLPTN
;
A
#
# COMPACT_ATOMS: atom_id res chain seq x y z
N MET A 1 1.06 40.76 -28.53
CA MET A 1 0.46 41.12 -27.22
C MET A 1 -0.93 40.53 -27.16
N ASN A 2 -1.29 39.95 -26.01
CA ASN A 2 -2.58 39.31 -25.66
C ASN A 2 -2.82 37.84 -26.07
N GLU A 3 -2.10 36.93 -25.42
CA GLU A 3 -2.57 35.58 -25.09
C GLU A 3 -2.53 35.35 -23.56
N ARG A 4 -3.30 36.15 -22.82
CA ARG A 4 -3.53 35.94 -21.38
C ARG A 4 -5.03 36.08 -21.07
N SER A 5 -5.82 35.10 -21.51
CA SER A 5 -7.21 34.96 -21.05
C SER A 5 -7.75 33.52 -21.06
N ARG A 6 -6.87 32.51 -21.07
CA ARG A 6 -7.23 31.11 -20.76
C ARG A 6 -6.73 30.77 -19.37
N SER A 7 -7.35 31.36 -18.37
CA SER A 7 -7.08 31.10 -16.96
C SER A 7 -8.41 30.89 -16.24
N LEU A 8 -8.47 29.82 -15.45
CA LEU A 8 -9.42 29.52 -14.37
C LEU A 8 -10.63 28.60 -14.62
N SER A 9 -10.87 28.04 -15.82
CA SER A 9 -11.98 27.08 -16.01
C SER A 9 -11.61 25.61 -15.73
N SER A 10 -10.32 25.25 -15.68
CA SER A 10 -9.83 23.88 -15.46
C SER A 10 -9.53 23.53 -13.99
N LEU A 11 -9.65 24.48 -13.05
CA LEU A 11 -9.47 24.25 -11.61
C LEU A 11 -10.71 23.70 -10.89
N ASN A 12 -11.83 23.52 -11.61
CA ASN A 12 -13.07 22.95 -11.06
C ASN A 12 -13.07 21.42 -10.93
N LEU A 13 -11.97 20.72 -11.25
CA LEU A 13 -11.85 19.27 -11.05
C LEU A 13 -11.36 18.85 -9.65
N LEU A 14 -11.00 19.80 -8.79
CA LEU A 14 -10.60 19.57 -7.39
C LEU A 14 -11.65 20.09 -6.40
N LYS A 15 -12.95 19.94 -6.72
CA LYS A 15 -13.95 19.86 -5.65
C LYS A 15 -13.72 18.52 -4.95
N SER A 16 -12.78 18.49 -4.00
CA SER A 16 -12.71 17.43 -3.01
C SER A 16 -14.12 17.25 -2.46
N GLN A 17 -14.54 16.00 -2.33
CA GLN A 17 -15.76 15.64 -1.62
C GLN A 17 -15.59 16.08 -0.15
N ASP A 18 -15.90 17.35 0.12
CA ASP A 18 -15.68 18.01 1.40
C ASP A 18 -16.46 17.28 2.50
N GLY A 19 -15.73 16.50 3.30
CA GLY A 19 -16.28 15.75 4.43
C GLY A 19 -16.36 14.23 4.26
N TYR A 20 -15.98 13.67 3.11
CA TYR A 20 -15.97 12.22 2.94
C TYR A 20 -14.66 11.61 3.46
N PRO A 21 -14.74 10.43 4.12
CA PRO A 21 -13.54 9.74 4.54
C PRO A 21 -12.76 9.23 3.33
N ILE A 22 -11.45 9.22 3.45
CA ILE A 22 -10.55 8.56 2.50
C ILE A 22 -10.13 7.20 3.07
N GLU A 23 -10.00 6.19 2.21
CA GLU A 23 -9.41 4.90 2.57
C GLU A 23 -8.03 4.78 1.89
N ARG A 24 -7.00 4.44 2.67
CA ARG A 24 -5.62 4.28 2.21
C ARG A 24 -5.07 2.94 2.63
N LYS A 25 -4.38 2.27 1.71
CA LYS A 25 -3.51 1.12 2.03
C LYS A 25 -2.37 1.59 2.94
N VAL A 26 -2.07 0.84 3.98
CA VAL A 26 -1.06 1.22 4.96
C VAL A 26 0.35 0.91 4.44
N ILE A 27 1.22 1.91 4.46
CA ILE A 27 2.68 1.74 4.32
C ILE A 27 3.34 1.82 5.71
N GLU A 28 2.97 2.82 6.51
CA GLU A 28 3.47 2.97 7.88
C GLU A 28 2.47 2.40 8.91
N ALA A 29 2.79 1.22 9.46
CA ALA A 29 1.95 0.46 10.39
C ALA A 29 1.87 1.01 11.83
N SER A 30 2.51 2.15 12.11
CA SER A 30 2.59 2.75 13.44
C SER A 30 1.31 3.52 13.85
N GLY A 31 0.47 3.88 12.88
CA GLY A 31 -0.77 4.65 13.07
C GLY A 31 -1.81 3.92 13.93
N ARG A 32 -2.54 4.68 14.74
CA ARG A 32 -3.60 4.20 15.63
C ARG A 32 -4.85 5.06 15.48
N LEU A 33 -5.97 4.60 16.04
CA LEU A 33 -7.20 5.41 16.05
C LEU A 33 -6.96 6.72 16.80
N GLY A 34 -7.29 7.84 16.16
CA GLY A 34 -7.02 9.20 16.65
C GLY A 34 -5.68 9.77 16.19
N SER A 35 -4.82 8.97 15.55
CA SER A 35 -3.55 9.48 14.98
C SER A 35 -3.82 10.48 13.86
N LEU A 36 -2.96 11.51 13.78
CA LEU A 36 -3.05 12.58 12.81
C LEU A 36 -2.22 12.24 11.57
N TYR A 37 -2.76 12.56 10.40
CA TYR A 37 -2.21 12.17 9.10
C TYR A 37 -2.23 13.34 8.13
N ASP A 38 -1.14 13.51 7.38
CA ASP A 38 -1.10 14.39 6.23
C ASP A 38 -1.28 13.57 4.94
N ALA A 39 -2.48 13.64 4.37
CA ALA A 39 -2.82 12.97 3.13
C ALA A 39 -2.14 13.55 1.89
N SER A 40 -1.47 14.71 1.98
CA SER A 40 -0.72 15.29 0.86
C SER A 40 0.70 14.71 0.76
N THR A 41 1.29 14.33 1.88
CA THR A 41 2.61 13.69 1.93
C THR A 41 2.58 12.20 2.27
N ASP A 42 1.38 11.66 2.53
CA ASP A 42 1.10 10.32 3.00
C ASP A 42 1.87 9.92 4.29
N ASN A 43 2.08 10.89 5.18
CA ASN A 43 2.83 10.73 6.43
C ASN A 43 1.95 10.80 7.70
N LEU A 44 2.32 10.01 8.71
CA LEU A 44 1.79 10.16 10.05
C LEU A 44 2.46 11.33 10.77
N ILE A 45 1.66 12.31 11.19
CA ILE A 45 2.14 13.50 11.91
C ILE A 45 2.19 13.24 13.41
N ASP A 46 1.18 12.55 13.93
CA ASP A 46 1.08 12.26 15.36
C ASP A 46 0.47 10.88 15.63
N ARG A 47 1.05 10.16 16.58
CA ARG A 47 0.69 8.80 16.97
C ARG A 47 -0.12 8.81 18.25
N HIS A 48 -1.32 9.39 18.18
CA HIS A 48 -2.28 9.32 19.27
C HIS A 48 -3.10 8.02 19.19
N ALA A 49 -3.33 7.41 20.35
CA ALA A 49 -4.17 6.24 20.51
C ALA A 49 -5.31 6.54 21.49
N VAL A 50 -6.54 6.36 21.02
CA VAL A 50 -7.75 6.55 21.82
C VAL A 50 -8.13 5.23 22.50
N GLN A 51 -8.58 5.29 23.75
CA GLN A 51 -8.91 4.08 24.52
C GLN A 51 -10.29 3.49 24.20
N LYS A 52 -11.29 4.33 23.89
CA LYS A 52 -12.65 3.88 23.59
C LYS A 52 -12.82 3.64 22.10
N VAL A 53 -12.92 2.37 21.70
CA VAL A 53 -12.97 1.95 20.29
C VAL A 53 -14.07 0.91 20.09
N GLU A 54 -14.79 1.03 19.00
CA GLU A 54 -15.70 -0.02 18.55
C GLU A 54 -14.91 -1.06 17.75
N ARG A 55 -15.33 -2.33 17.83
CA ARG A 55 -14.65 -3.45 17.18
C ARG A 55 -15.62 -4.41 16.52
N LYS A 56 -15.25 -4.91 15.34
CA LYS A 56 -16.02 -5.95 14.63
C LYS A 56 -15.15 -6.84 13.76
N ILE A 57 -15.56 -8.09 13.62
CA ILE A 57 -14.94 -9.04 12.68
C ILE A 57 -15.44 -8.74 11.25
N PRO A 58 -14.55 -8.57 10.25
CA PRO A 58 -14.95 -8.37 8.86
C PRO A 58 -15.72 -9.58 8.33
N ARG A 59 -16.75 -9.34 7.49
CA ARG A 59 -17.47 -10.42 6.78
C ARG A 59 -16.54 -11.25 5.89
N ARG A 60 -15.75 -10.56 5.05
CA ARG A 60 -14.72 -11.18 4.22
C ARG A 60 -13.39 -11.11 4.94
N ARG A 61 -12.92 -12.26 5.42
CA ARG A 61 -11.68 -12.39 6.20
C ARG A 61 -10.45 -12.68 5.35
N SER A 62 -10.60 -13.30 4.18
CA SER A 62 -9.47 -13.70 3.36
C SER A 62 -9.61 -13.18 1.93
N ILE A 63 -8.48 -12.74 1.38
CA ILE A 63 -8.32 -12.37 -0.03
C ILE A 63 -7.07 -13.09 -0.51
N CYS A 64 -7.18 -13.84 -1.60
CA CYS A 64 -6.03 -14.32 -2.36
C CYS A 64 -6.17 -13.85 -3.79
N ARG A 65 -5.07 -13.45 -4.43
CA ARG A 65 -5.02 -13.11 -5.86
C ARG A 65 -3.78 -13.77 -6.46
N LEU A 66 -3.94 -14.37 -7.64
CA LEU A 66 -2.82 -14.78 -8.47
C LEU A 66 -2.74 -13.81 -9.65
N LEU A 67 -1.60 -13.13 -9.80
CA LEU A 67 -1.32 -12.23 -10.91
C LEU A 67 -0.19 -12.83 -11.75
N LEU A 68 -0.30 -12.71 -13.07
CA LEU A 68 0.67 -13.26 -14.02
C LEU A 68 1.61 -12.14 -14.49
N GLY A 69 2.90 -12.43 -14.61
CA GLY A 69 3.92 -11.43 -14.98
C GLY A 69 3.75 -10.85 -16.39
N ASP A 70 3.09 -11.55 -17.30
CA ASP A 70 2.81 -11.09 -18.66
C ASP A 70 1.66 -10.06 -18.74
N GLN A 71 0.87 -9.91 -17.67
CA GLN A 71 -0.26 -8.96 -17.63
C GLN A 71 0.21 -7.50 -17.49
N SER A 72 1.37 -7.27 -16.88
CA SER A 72 1.96 -5.95 -16.73
C SER A 72 3.47 -6.05 -16.60
N LYS A 73 4.20 -5.18 -17.33
CA LYS A 73 5.65 -5.03 -17.15
C LYS A 73 6.02 -4.02 -16.05
N ASP A 74 5.03 -3.33 -15.48
CA ASP A 74 5.21 -2.27 -14.51
C ASP A 74 4.79 -2.72 -13.10
N LEU A 75 5.73 -2.64 -12.16
CA LEU A 75 5.54 -2.93 -10.72
C LEU A 75 4.47 -2.03 -10.08
N ILE A 76 4.33 -0.80 -10.54
CA ILE A 76 3.32 0.15 -10.02
C ILE A 76 1.90 -0.27 -10.41
N SER A 77 1.76 -0.95 -11.53
CA SER A 77 0.47 -1.53 -11.93
C SER A 77 0.08 -2.71 -11.04
N PHE A 78 1.04 -3.58 -10.67
CA PHE A 78 0.77 -4.66 -9.70
C PHE A 78 0.38 -4.14 -8.30
N LEU A 79 0.91 -2.99 -7.87
CA LEU A 79 0.46 -2.37 -6.62
C LEU A 79 -1.05 -2.04 -6.64
N LYS A 80 -1.57 -1.62 -7.80
CA LYS A 80 -3.01 -1.38 -7.97
C LYS A 80 -3.82 -2.67 -7.78
N ASP A 81 -3.32 -3.77 -8.32
CA ASP A 81 -3.93 -5.09 -8.21
C ASP A 81 -3.88 -5.70 -6.81
N ILE A 82 -3.19 -5.06 -5.85
CA ILE A 82 -3.19 -5.43 -4.42
C ILE A 82 -3.71 -4.29 -3.52
N ASP A 83 -4.60 -3.47 -4.10
CA ASP A 83 -5.40 -2.42 -3.43
C ASP A 83 -4.61 -1.17 -2.99
N PHE A 84 -3.47 -0.85 -3.63
CA PHE A 84 -2.87 0.49 -3.51
C PHE A 84 -3.57 1.45 -4.47
N ASP A 85 -4.19 2.49 -3.93
CA ASP A 85 -4.84 3.53 -4.73
C ASP A 85 -3.84 4.40 -5.50
N ASP A 86 -4.34 5.23 -6.42
CA ASP A 86 -3.51 6.04 -7.31
C ASP A 86 -2.61 7.04 -6.57
N ALA A 87 -3.09 7.64 -5.48
CA ALA A 87 -2.34 8.65 -4.75
C ALA A 87 -1.20 8.02 -3.94
N ILE A 88 -1.46 6.92 -3.24
CA ILE A 88 -0.39 6.25 -2.48
C ILE A 88 0.67 5.67 -3.44
N ARG A 89 0.26 5.19 -4.62
CA ARG A 89 1.19 4.75 -5.67
C ARG A 89 2.05 5.91 -6.17
N GLN A 90 1.45 7.08 -6.37
CA GLN A 90 2.19 8.29 -6.73
C GLN A 90 3.19 8.68 -5.64
N SER A 91 2.81 8.64 -4.36
CA SER A 91 3.70 8.92 -3.24
C SER A 91 4.88 7.95 -3.16
N ILE A 92 4.66 6.66 -3.48
CA ILE A 92 5.75 5.68 -3.61
C ILE A 92 6.67 6.05 -4.79
N CYS A 93 6.13 6.34 -5.97
CA CYS A 93 6.93 6.72 -7.15
C CYS A 93 7.77 7.98 -6.90
N LEU A 94 7.21 8.96 -6.21
CA LEU A 94 7.87 10.22 -5.85
C LEU A 94 8.77 10.09 -4.61
N GLN A 95 8.92 8.88 -4.03
CA GLN A 95 9.75 8.63 -2.84
C GLN A 95 9.38 9.52 -1.64
N MET A 96 8.10 9.88 -1.54
CA MET A 96 7.56 10.67 -0.43
C MET A 96 7.43 9.81 0.84
N VAL A 97 7.23 8.51 0.63
CA VAL A 97 7.11 7.47 1.66
C VAL A 97 8.19 6.40 1.47
N THR A 98 8.67 5.84 2.58
CA THR A 98 9.58 4.68 2.53
C THR A 98 8.75 3.41 2.38
N PRO A 99 8.95 2.61 1.31
CA PRO A 99 8.23 1.35 1.15
C PRO A 99 8.46 0.40 2.33
N ASN A 100 7.40 -0.27 2.79
CA ASN A 100 7.50 -1.34 3.77
C ASN A 100 6.49 -2.46 3.46
N GLY A 101 6.76 -3.66 3.96
CA GLY A 101 5.96 -4.84 3.75
C GLY A 101 5.80 -5.16 2.27
N ILE A 102 4.55 -5.34 1.81
CA ILE A 102 4.27 -5.66 0.40
C ILE A 102 4.52 -4.49 -0.56
N SER A 103 4.57 -3.24 -0.08
CA SER A 103 4.87 -2.10 -0.97
C SER A 103 6.33 -2.10 -1.44
N ARG A 104 7.20 -2.88 -0.78
CA ARG A 104 8.56 -3.18 -1.23
C ARG A 104 8.63 -3.97 -2.53
N LEU A 105 7.48 -4.38 -3.09
CA LEU A 105 7.38 -4.86 -4.46
C LEU A 105 8.11 -3.93 -5.45
N ILE A 106 8.11 -2.61 -5.23
CA ILE A 106 8.83 -1.67 -6.10
C ILE A 106 10.36 -1.78 -6.04
N GLU A 107 10.89 -2.51 -5.05
CA GLU A 107 12.31 -2.84 -4.91
C GLU A 107 12.67 -4.16 -5.62
N TYR A 108 11.68 -4.88 -6.17
CA TYR A 108 11.92 -6.11 -6.92
C TYR A 108 12.73 -5.78 -8.18
N ASN A 109 13.90 -6.40 -8.29
CA ASN A 109 14.91 -6.05 -9.30
C ASN A 109 15.17 -7.16 -10.34
N GLN A 110 14.38 -8.22 -10.32
CA GLN A 110 14.46 -9.28 -11.32
C GLN A 110 13.49 -9.02 -12.49
N PRO A 111 13.75 -9.60 -13.68
CA PRO A 111 12.83 -9.49 -14.81
C PRO A 111 11.44 -10.05 -14.46
N ILE A 112 10.40 -9.34 -14.89
CA ILE A 112 9.02 -9.82 -14.84
C ILE A 112 8.64 -10.25 -16.26
N ASP A 113 8.35 -11.53 -16.41
CA ASP A 113 8.04 -12.15 -17.71
C ASP A 113 6.88 -13.16 -17.57
N GLU A 114 6.60 -13.88 -18.66
CA GLU A 114 5.58 -14.93 -18.72
C GLU A 114 5.81 -16.10 -17.76
N ASN A 115 6.95 -16.17 -17.07
CA ASN A 115 7.30 -17.18 -16.08
C ASN A 115 7.25 -16.64 -14.64
N THR A 116 6.93 -15.36 -14.45
CA THR A 116 6.77 -14.75 -13.12
C THR A 116 5.31 -14.87 -12.66
N ARG A 117 5.11 -15.24 -11.39
CA ARG A 117 3.80 -15.31 -10.75
C ARG A 117 3.80 -14.55 -9.43
N PHE A 118 2.73 -13.82 -9.17
CA PHE A 118 2.53 -13.08 -7.93
C PHE A 118 1.36 -13.68 -7.16
N LEU A 119 1.65 -14.36 -6.06
CA LEU A 119 0.64 -14.88 -5.13
C LEU A 119 0.48 -13.90 -3.97
N TYR A 120 -0.60 -13.12 -4.02
CA TYR A 120 -0.97 -12.19 -2.96
C TYR A 120 -1.97 -12.84 -2.02
N TYR A 121 -1.73 -12.75 -0.71
CA TYR A 121 -2.67 -13.16 0.32
C TYR A 121 -2.81 -12.08 1.39
N SER A 122 -4.06 -11.78 1.77
CA SER A 122 -4.39 -10.88 2.87
C SER A 122 -5.44 -11.49 3.77
N TYR A 123 -5.13 -11.52 5.05
CA TYR A 123 -6.05 -11.90 6.11
C TYR A 123 -6.49 -10.67 6.90
N ARG A 124 -7.80 -10.56 7.12
CA ARG A 124 -8.49 -9.44 7.76
C ARG A 124 -9.07 -9.93 9.08
N ALA A 125 -8.39 -9.60 10.16
CA ALA A 125 -8.70 -10.10 11.50
C ALA A 125 -9.85 -9.32 12.15
N ARG A 126 -9.75 -7.98 12.18
CA ARG A 126 -10.72 -7.10 12.85
C ARG A 126 -10.77 -5.72 12.20
N LYS A 127 -11.91 -5.04 12.32
CA LYS A 127 -12.06 -3.61 12.10
C LYS A 127 -12.23 -2.93 13.45
N GLU A 128 -11.54 -1.82 13.64
CA GLU A 128 -11.72 -0.94 14.79
C GLU A 128 -12.08 0.46 14.28
N TRP A 129 -12.95 1.18 14.98
CA TRP A 129 -13.29 2.55 14.62
C TRP A 129 -13.71 3.41 15.81
N LEU A 130 -13.66 4.71 15.59
CA LEU A 130 -14.20 5.75 16.45
C LEU A 130 -15.59 6.14 15.92
N ASP A 131 -16.58 6.22 16.81
CA ASP A 131 -17.93 6.69 16.48
C ASP A 131 -17.95 8.23 16.38
N VAL A 132 -17.36 8.76 15.32
CA VAL A 132 -17.22 10.21 15.12
C VAL A 132 -18.45 10.80 14.44
N THR A 133 -18.89 11.94 14.94
CA THR A 133 -19.94 12.76 14.32
C THR A 133 -19.35 14.11 13.91
N ALA A 134 -19.81 14.63 12.77
CA ALA A 134 -19.35 15.91 12.22
C ALA A 134 -19.36 16.99 13.31
N HIS A 135 -18.22 17.69 13.45
CA HIS A 135 -18.02 18.79 14.40
C HIS A 135 -18.23 18.45 15.90
N GLN A 136 -18.37 17.17 16.25
CA GLN A 136 -18.58 16.69 17.63
C GLN A 136 -17.46 15.75 18.11
N THR A 137 -16.39 15.64 17.33
CA THR A 137 -15.27 14.72 17.61
C THR A 137 -14.53 15.07 18.88
N ASN A 138 -14.54 16.35 19.30
CA ASN A 138 -13.93 16.82 20.55
C ASN A 138 -14.40 16.07 21.81
N ARG A 139 -15.56 15.40 21.77
CA ARG A 139 -16.07 14.54 22.84
C ARG A 139 -15.36 13.20 22.95
N ILE A 140 -14.63 12.80 21.92
CA ILE A 140 -13.97 11.48 21.77
C ILE A 140 -12.46 11.65 21.71
N VAL A 141 -11.99 12.60 20.89
CA VAL A 141 -10.58 12.93 20.69
C VAL A 141 -10.45 14.44 20.74
N ALA A 142 -9.62 14.95 21.64
CA ALA A 142 -9.34 16.38 21.73
C ALA A 142 -8.78 16.90 20.39
N ALA A 143 -9.15 18.13 20.04
CA ALA A 143 -8.56 18.78 18.87
C ALA A 143 -7.05 19.01 19.12
N PRO A 144 -6.21 18.97 18.06
CA PRO A 144 -4.83 19.40 18.15
C PRO A 144 -4.72 20.79 18.81
N SER A 145 -3.93 20.90 19.88
CA SER A 145 -3.77 22.14 20.66
C SER A 145 -2.83 23.14 20.00
N LEU A 146 -1.96 22.67 19.10
CA LEU A 146 -1.02 23.48 18.32
C LEU A 146 -1.37 23.40 16.83
N PRO A 147 -0.91 24.39 16.02
CA PRO A 147 -0.95 24.28 14.57
C PRO A 147 -0.33 22.96 14.12
N THR A 148 -0.98 22.27 13.18
CA THR A 148 -0.54 20.97 12.68
C THR A 148 -0.61 20.96 11.15
N GLU A 149 0.32 20.24 10.52
CA GLU A 149 0.31 19.97 9.08
C GLU A 149 -0.64 18.82 8.72
N ALA A 150 -1.22 18.16 9.72
CA ALA A 150 -2.17 17.09 9.48
C ALA A 150 -3.44 17.61 8.80
N THR A 151 -3.89 16.88 7.80
CA THR A 151 -5.13 17.18 7.07
C THR A 151 -6.28 16.26 7.52
N HIS A 152 -5.95 15.10 8.07
CA HIS A 152 -6.90 14.06 8.45
C HIS A 152 -6.55 13.42 9.81
N MET A 153 -7.52 12.71 10.36
CA MET A 153 -7.35 11.82 11.51
C MET A 153 -7.77 10.40 11.14
N ILE A 154 -7.03 9.39 11.61
CA ILE A 154 -7.40 7.98 11.46
C ILE A 154 -8.59 7.68 12.36
N THR A 155 -9.76 7.46 11.76
CA THR A 155 -11.01 7.18 12.47
C THR A 155 -11.39 5.71 12.42
N LYS A 156 -10.80 4.93 11.51
CA LYS A 156 -11.01 3.48 11.43
C LYS A 156 -9.80 2.76 10.87
N ILE A 157 -9.56 1.55 11.37
CA ILE A 157 -8.44 0.70 10.97
C ILE A 157 -8.97 -0.70 10.66
N LEU A 158 -8.57 -1.24 9.51
CA LEU A 158 -8.66 -2.66 9.23
C LEU A 158 -7.33 -3.32 9.62
N TRP A 159 -7.38 -4.24 10.57
CA TRP A 159 -6.23 -4.98 11.08
C TRP A 159 -6.13 -6.37 10.46
N GLY A 160 -4.90 -6.84 10.29
CA GLY A 160 -4.62 -8.17 9.77
C GLY A 160 -3.17 -8.31 9.32
N PHE A 161 -2.90 -9.24 8.43
CA PHE A 161 -1.58 -9.39 7.83
C PHE A 161 -1.71 -9.63 6.33
N GLU A 162 -0.60 -9.45 5.63
CA GLU A 162 -0.51 -9.73 4.21
C GLU A 162 0.87 -10.21 3.82
N VAL A 163 0.88 -11.02 2.77
CA VAL A 163 2.06 -11.63 2.18
C VAL A 163 1.91 -11.61 0.67
N LEU A 164 3.00 -11.31 -0.02
CA LEU A 164 3.15 -11.35 -1.45
C LEU A 164 4.34 -12.27 -1.77
N CYS A 165 4.07 -13.41 -2.39
CA CYS A 165 5.11 -14.29 -2.91
C CYS A 165 5.28 -14.04 -4.40
N ILE A 166 6.49 -13.72 -4.83
CA ILE A 166 6.89 -13.62 -6.23
C ILE A 166 7.64 -14.90 -6.57
N ILE A 167 7.12 -15.65 -7.52
CA ILE A 167 7.58 -16.98 -7.89
C ILE A 167 8.09 -16.91 -9.32
N GLN A 168 9.38 -17.19 -9.51
CA GLN A 168 9.97 -17.28 -10.84
C GLN A 168 10.07 -18.75 -11.26
N ILE A 169 9.28 -19.13 -12.27
CA ILE A 169 9.31 -20.47 -12.87
C ILE A 169 10.50 -20.53 -13.82
N LEU A 170 11.26 -21.63 -13.82
CA LEU A 170 12.36 -21.79 -14.76
C LEU A 170 11.81 -22.01 -16.17
N LYS A 171 12.44 -21.42 -17.20
CA LYS A 171 11.97 -21.47 -18.60
C LYS A 171 11.76 -22.89 -19.17
N ASN A 172 12.40 -23.89 -18.57
CA ASN A 172 12.31 -25.29 -18.99
C ASN A 172 11.26 -26.09 -18.19
N GLU A 173 10.57 -25.46 -17.24
CA GLU A 173 9.54 -26.08 -16.42
C GLU A 173 8.15 -25.80 -16.97
N PHE A 174 7.20 -26.66 -16.63
CA PHE A 174 5.83 -26.53 -17.09
C PHE A 174 5.08 -25.49 -16.25
N ALA A 175 4.89 -24.28 -16.79
CA ALA A 175 4.13 -23.21 -16.14
C ALA A 175 2.66 -23.61 -15.85
N ASN A 176 2.02 -24.36 -16.74
CA ASN A 176 0.61 -24.75 -16.60
C ASN A 176 0.28 -25.59 -15.34
N PRO A 177 1.07 -26.62 -14.97
CA PRO A 177 0.97 -27.28 -13.65
C PRO A 177 1.11 -26.33 -12.47
N VAL A 178 2.07 -25.41 -12.50
CA VAL A 178 2.29 -24.44 -11.42
C VAL A 178 1.09 -23.52 -11.29
N ASP A 179 0.54 -23.03 -12.41
CA ASP A 179 -0.62 -22.13 -12.40
C ASP A 179 -1.87 -22.79 -11.83
N ARG A 180 -2.12 -24.05 -12.20
CA ARG A 180 -3.22 -24.84 -11.63
C ARG A 180 -3.06 -25.05 -10.13
N LEU A 181 -1.84 -25.34 -9.69
CA LEU A 181 -1.51 -25.48 -8.27
C LEU A 181 -1.73 -24.16 -7.51
N LEU A 182 -1.23 -23.03 -8.03
CA LEU A 182 -1.36 -21.73 -7.40
C LEU A 182 -2.82 -21.25 -7.36
N HIS A 183 -3.61 -21.52 -8.39
CA HIS A 183 -5.07 -21.32 -8.35
C HIS A 183 -5.73 -22.15 -7.26
N HIS A 184 -5.40 -23.45 -7.18
CA HIS A 184 -5.94 -24.33 -6.15
C HIS A 184 -5.60 -23.85 -4.73
N ILE A 185 -4.38 -23.36 -4.51
CA ILE A 185 -3.95 -22.73 -3.26
C ILE A 185 -4.78 -21.48 -2.99
N CYS A 186 -4.95 -20.61 -3.99
CA CYS A 186 -5.70 -19.38 -3.81
C CYS A 186 -7.18 -19.63 -3.46
N ASP A 187 -7.82 -20.60 -4.09
CA ASP A 187 -9.21 -20.96 -3.79
C ASP A 187 -9.35 -21.43 -2.34
N GLN A 188 -8.43 -22.30 -1.87
CA GLN A 188 -8.42 -22.75 -0.48
C GLN A 188 -8.21 -21.58 0.50
N LEU A 189 -7.29 -20.67 0.19
CA LEU A 189 -7.00 -19.51 1.03
C LEU A 189 -8.16 -18.50 1.06
N GLN A 190 -8.84 -18.25 -0.07
CA GLN A 190 -10.01 -17.38 -0.15
C GLN A 190 -11.17 -17.93 0.70
N ASP A 191 -11.39 -19.24 0.64
CA ASP A 191 -12.42 -19.94 1.43
C ASP A 191 -12.01 -20.18 2.88
N ASN A 192 -10.83 -19.70 3.28
CA ASN A 192 -10.26 -19.91 4.61
C ASN A 192 -10.15 -21.40 5.01
N ARG A 193 -9.93 -22.29 4.03
CA ARG A 193 -9.72 -23.74 4.22
C ARG A 193 -8.27 -23.99 4.63
N ILE A 194 -8.00 -23.84 5.91
CA ILE A 194 -6.65 -23.89 6.48
C ILE A 194 -6.55 -25.04 7.50
N PRO A 195 -5.47 -25.84 7.53
CA PRO A 195 -4.26 -25.72 6.69
C PRO A 195 -4.54 -26.05 5.21
N VAL A 196 -3.78 -25.43 4.31
CA VAL A 196 -3.87 -25.68 2.87
C VAL A 196 -3.55 -27.14 2.61
N LYS A 197 -4.48 -27.86 1.99
CA LYS A 197 -4.34 -29.28 1.68
C LYS A 197 -3.68 -29.42 0.31
N LEU A 198 -2.54 -30.11 0.28
CA LEU A 198 -1.75 -30.35 -0.92
C LEU A 198 -1.56 -31.85 -1.11
N SER A 199 -1.74 -32.34 -2.33
CA SER A 199 -1.40 -33.71 -2.68
C SER A 199 0.12 -33.94 -2.64
N SER A 200 0.56 -35.20 -2.67
CA SER A 200 2.00 -35.51 -2.73
C SER A 200 2.67 -34.90 -3.97
N ASN A 201 1.97 -34.89 -5.12
CA ASN A 201 2.46 -34.31 -6.36
C ASN A 201 2.57 -32.78 -6.25
N ASP A 202 1.57 -32.12 -5.66
CA ASP A 202 1.60 -30.67 -5.44
C ASP A 202 2.77 -30.27 -4.53
N ARG A 203 3.00 -31.04 -3.46
CA ARG A 203 4.14 -30.82 -2.55
C ARG A 203 5.47 -30.95 -3.28
N GLN A 204 5.61 -31.95 -4.14
CA GLN A 204 6.82 -32.12 -4.96
C GLN A 204 7.02 -30.93 -5.90
N LEU A 205 5.94 -30.44 -6.54
CA LEU A 205 6.00 -29.28 -7.43
C LEU A 205 6.38 -28.00 -6.66
N ILE A 206 5.81 -27.74 -5.49
CA ILE A 206 6.20 -26.59 -4.65
C ILE A 206 7.67 -26.68 -4.24
N ASN A 207 8.15 -27.87 -3.88
CA ASN A 207 9.54 -28.06 -3.46
C ASN A 207 10.55 -27.82 -4.59
N GLN A 208 10.12 -27.88 -5.85
CA GLN A 208 10.94 -27.55 -7.02
C GLN A 208 11.04 -26.03 -7.25
N LEU A 209 10.09 -25.24 -6.73
CA LEU A 209 10.11 -23.78 -6.80
C LEU A 209 11.17 -23.23 -5.84
N ASN A 210 12.37 -22.97 -6.37
CA ASN A 210 13.52 -22.47 -5.60
C ASN A 210 13.67 -20.94 -5.66
N ASN A 211 13.12 -20.29 -6.68
CA ASN A 211 13.23 -18.85 -6.88
C ASN A 211 11.95 -18.14 -6.40
N ILE A 212 11.86 -17.95 -5.08
CA ILE A 212 10.73 -17.30 -4.44
C ILE A 212 11.22 -16.11 -3.60
N ILE A 213 10.71 -14.93 -3.91
CA ILE A 213 10.88 -13.73 -3.09
C ILE A 213 9.57 -13.48 -2.34
N VAL A 214 9.66 -13.25 -1.04
CA VAL A 214 8.48 -13.02 -0.19
C VAL A 214 8.57 -11.61 0.40
N TYR A 215 7.51 -10.84 0.20
CA TYR A 215 7.27 -9.57 0.89
C TYR A 215 6.07 -9.71 1.82
N GLY A 216 6.08 -9.04 2.96
CA GLY A 216 5.02 -9.09 3.95
C GLY A 216 5.41 -8.30 5.18
N SER A 217 4.58 -8.28 6.22
CA SER A 217 4.96 -7.59 7.46
C SER A 217 6.29 -8.10 8.00
N GLU A 218 7.10 -7.23 8.61
CA GLU A 218 8.35 -7.62 9.28
C GLU A 218 8.10 -8.77 10.28
N THR A 219 6.93 -8.75 10.94
CA THR A 219 6.50 -9.81 11.86
C THR A 219 6.21 -11.16 11.19
N CYS A 220 5.91 -11.20 9.89
CA CYS A 220 5.65 -12.44 9.13
C CYS A 220 6.89 -12.93 8.37
N VAL A 221 7.74 -12.04 7.87
CA VAL A 221 8.79 -12.34 6.89
C VAL A 221 10.16 -11.87 7.40
N ASN A 222 10.58 -12.38 8.56
CA ASN A 222 11.89 -12.05 9.17
C ASN A 222 13.06 -12.89 8.63
N GLN A 223 12.84 -13.77 7.66
CA GLN A 223 13.86 -14.67 7.13
C GLN A 223 14.01 -14.48 5.62
N SER A 224 15.20 -14.17 5.16
CA SER A 224 15.57 -14.29 3.75
C SER A 224 15.49 -15.77 3.34
N ASN A 225 14.88 -16.06 2.19
CA ASN A 225 14.68 -17.42 1.62
C ASN A 225 13.61 -18.30 2.29
N ILE A 226 12.43 -17.74 2.62
CA ILE A 226 11.27 -18.54 3.04
C ILE A 226 10.66 -19.24 1.82
N SER A 227 10.52 -20.58 1.88
CA SER A 227 9.82 -21.35 0.84
C SER A 227 8.31 -21.08 0.84
N LEU A 228 7.65 -21.24 -0.31
CA LEU A 228 6.19 -21.12 -0.39
C LEU A 228 5.49 -22.10 0.57
N LEU A 229 6.00 -23.34 0.71
CA LEU A 229 5.43 -24.31 1.63
C LEU A 229 5.49 -23.84 3.10
N THR A 230 6.59 -23.19 3.49
CA THR A 230 6.73 -22.59 4.82
C THR A 230 5.72 -21.47 5.03
N VAL A 231 5.54 -20.58 4.04
CA VAL A 231 4.50 -19.53 4.10
C VAL A 231 3.12 -20.16 4.30
N LEU A 232 2.74 -21.11 3.45
CA LEU A 232 1.42 -21.75 3.48
C LEU A 232 1.14 -22.46 4.82
N THR A 233 2.16 -23.05 5.43
CA THR A 233 2.05 -23.70 6.73
C THR A 233 1.88 -22.68 7.87
N ARG A 234 2.62 -21.56 7.83
CA ARG A 234 2.57 -20.52 8.87
C ARG A 234 1.31 -19.67 8.84
N ILE A 235 0.60 -19.58 7.71
CA ILE A 235 -0.65 -18.78 7.60
C ILE A 235 -1.63 -19.13 8.73
N GLN A 236 -1.78 -20.41 9.09
CA GLN A 236 -2.70 -20.80 10.16
C GLN A 236 -2.33 -20.19 11.51
N ASP A 237 -1.04 -20.16 11.82
CA ASP A 237 -0.53 -19.65 13.09
C ASP A 237 -0.64 -18.12 13.11
N TRP A 238 -0.29 -17.47 12.00
CA TRP A 238 -0.44 -16.02 11.82
C TRP A 238 -1.89 -15.54 11.95
N GLN A 239 -2.87 -16.35 11.53
CA GLN A 239 -4.29 -15.99 11.72
C GLN A 239 -4.74 -15.98 13.19
N LYS A 240 -4.07 -16.76 14.04
CA LYS A 240 -4.39 -16.92 15.46
C LYS A 240 -3.60 -15.95 16.33
N ASP A 241 -2.38 -15.61 15.91
CA ASP A 241 -1.51 -14.71 16.65
C ASP A 241 -1.89 -13.24 16.42
N SER A 242 -2.40 -12.56 17.44
CA SER A 242 -2.72 -11.14 17.34
C SER A 242 -1.50 -10.24 17.16
N ASN A 243 -0.30 -10.71 17.50
CA ASN A 243 0.93 -9.92 17.44
C ASN A 243 1.44 -9.72 16.01
N VAL A 244 1.07 -10.62 15.09
CA VAL A 244 1.40 -10.44 13.66
C VAL A 244 0.39 -9.54 12.94
N HIS A 245 -0.75 -9.22 13.57
CA HIS A 245 -1.75 -8.35 12.98
C HIS A 245 -1.35 -6.88 13.08
N GLN A 246 -1.14 -6.27 11.93
CA GLN A 246 -0.85 -4.85 11.75
C GLN A 246 -1.99 -4.12 11.03
N PRO A 247 -2.00 -2.79 11.00
CA PRO A 247 -2.92 -2.05 10.14
C PRO A 247 -2.68 -2.39 8.67
N LEU A 248 -3.76 -2.72 7.96
CA LEU A 248 -3.77 -2.98 6.51
C LEU A 248 -4.35 -1.80 5.74
N ILE A 249 -5.41 -1.18 6.28
CA ILE A 249 -6.10 -0.04 5.68
C ILE A 249 -6.42 0.97 6.78
N TYR A 250 -6.10 2.24 6.53
CA TYR A 250 -6.60 3.37 7.29
C TYR A 250 -7.80 3.97 6.59
N THR A 251 -8.89 4.17 7.32
CA THR A 251 -9.97 5.07 6.92
C THR A 251 -9.80 6.35 7.74
N MET A 252 -9.74 7.48 7.05
CA MET A 252 -9.35 8.76 7.63
C MET A 252 -10.36 9.84 7.30
N GLN A 253 -10.68 10.68 8.28
CA GLN A 253 -11.66 11.75 8.14
C GLN A 253 -10.95 13.12 8.16
N PRO A 254 -11.35 14.08 7.32
CA PRO A 254 -10.74 15.42 7.31
C PRO A 254 -10.91 16.14 8.66
N LEU A 255 -9.87 16.83 9.14
CA LEU A 255 -9.94 17.56 10.41
C LEU A 255 -11.02 18.64 10.43
N ARG A 256 -11.22 19.36 9.32
CA ARG A 256 -12.30 20.35 9.14
C ARG A 256 -13.71 19.78 9.34
N TRP A 257 -13.90 18.51 8.99
CA TRP A 257 -15.19 17.83 9.20
C TRP A 257 -15.35 17.38 10.66
N LEU A 258 -14.25 16.95 11.29
CA LEU A 258 -14.25 16.44 12.66
C LEU A 258 -14.42 17.54 13.70
N TYR A 259 -13.82 18.70 13.49
CA TYR A 259 -13.72 19.79 14.44
C TYR A 259 -14.30 21.08 13.85
N ASN A 260 -15.14 21.78 14.64
CA ASN A 260 -15.57 23.14 14.30
C ASN A 260 -14.47 24.14 14.70
N ASN A 261 -13.36 24.15 13.96
CA ASN A 261 -12.25 25.05 14.22
C ASN A 261 -11.76 25.68 12.90
N PRO A 262 -11.83 27.03 12.76
CA PRO A 262 -11.42 27.75 11.56
C PRO A 262 -9.98 27.49 11.11
N GLN A 263 -9.10 27.05 12.02
CA GLN A 263 -7.71 26.72 11.67
C GLN A 263 -7.62 25.55 10.66
N PHE A 264 -8.66 24.71 10.57
CA PHE A 264 -8.72 23.59 9.65
C PHE A 264 -9.49 23.90 8.36
N ASP A 265 -10.12 25.08 8.26
CA ASP A 265 -10.87 25.52 7.07
C ASP A 265 -9.96 26.12 5.99
N VAL A 266 -8.66 26.25 6.27
CA VAL A 266 -7.68 26.76 5.31
C VAL A 266 -7.38 25.65 4.28
N PRO A 267 -7.56 25.90 2.97
CA PRO A 267 -7.14 24.95 1.94
C PRO A 267 -5.67 24.59 2.12
N CYS A 268 -5.29 23.34 1.81
CA CYS A 268 -3.90 22.91 1.82
C CYS A 268 -3.03 23.93 1.10
N THR A 269 -2.28 24.74 1.85
CA THR A 269 -1.30 25.64 1.27
C THR A 269 -0.16 24.78 0.78
N PHE A 270 0.30 25.01 -0.45
CA PHE A 270 1.50 24.37 -0.95
C PHE A 270 2.62 24.51 0.09
N PRO A 271 3.35 23.42 0.39
CA PRO A 271 4.42 23.48 1.37
C PRO A 271 5.37 24.61 0.99
N ARG A 272 5.76 25.40 1.99
CA ARG A 272 6.73 26.49 1.79
C ARG A 272 8.02 25.91 1.18
N PRO A 273 8.75 26.68 0.36
CA PRO A 273 9.99 26.22 -0.27
C PRO A 273 11.02 25.67 0.73
N ASP A 274 10.95 26.09 2.00
CA ASP A 274 11.85 25.65 3.07
C ASP A 274 11.44 24.31 3.70
N ASN A 275 10.38 23.65 3.21
CA ASN A 275 9.95 22.36 3.72
C ASN A 275 10.87 21.26 3.17
N PRO A 276 11.42 20.36 4.01
CA PRO A 276 12.26 19.23 3.57
C PRO A 276 11.57 18.31 2.54
N HIS A 277 10.24 18.30 2.46
CA HIS A 277 9.47 17.62 1.44
C HIS A 277 9.53 18.30 0.07
N THR A 278 9.56 19.64 0.02
CA THR A 278 9.79 20.40 -1.22
C THR A 278 11.19 20.11 -1.74
N ALA A 279 12.20 20.07 -0.85
CA ALA A 279 13.55 19.67 -1.22
C ALA A 279 13.62 18.22 -1.74
N ARG A 280 12.81 17.29 -1.22
CA ARG A 280 12.70 15.92 -1.77
C ARG A 280 12.07 15.91 -3.16
N ILE A 281 10.98 16.64 -3.38
CA ILE A 281 10.33 16.76 -4.69
C ILE A 281 11.29 17.41 -5.70
N GLU A 282 11.97 18.48 -5.32
CA GLU A 282 13.00 19.13 -6.14
C GLU A 282 14.15 18.16 -6.45
N ASN A 283 14.60 17.38 -5.47
CA ASN A 283 15.62 16.35 -5.70
C ASN A 283 15.15 15.26 -6.68
N VAL A 284 13.87 14.85 -6.62
CA VAL A 284 13.30 13.90 -7.57
C VAL A 284 13.18 14.52 -8.96
N ILE A 285 12.71 15.76 -9.08
CA ILE A 285 12.66 16.51 -10.34
C ILE A 285 14.06 16.65 -10.93
N ASN A 286 15.06 17.01 -10.11
CA ASN A 286 16.45 17.11 -10.52
C ASN A 286 17.01 15.74 -10.96
N ARG A 287 16.69 14.65 -10.24
CA ARG A 287 17.09 13.29 -10.65
C ARG A 287 16.47 12.91 -11.99
N ILE A 288 15.19 13.18 -12.20
CA ILE A 288 14.50 12.91 -13.47
C ILE A 288 15.13 13.74 -14.59
N ASN A 289 15.36 15.03 -14.37
CA ASN A 289 16.01 15.90 -15.34
C ASN A 289 17.43 15.42 -15.70
N ASN A 290 18.20 14.96 -14.72
CA ASN A 290 19.52 14.38 -14.95
C ASN A 290 19.44 13.09 -15.77
N GLN A 291 18.50 12.19 -15.44
CA GLN A 291 18.28 10.96 -16.20
C GLN A 291 17.84 11.23 -17.64
N ILE A 292 16.94 12.20 -17.86
CA ILE A 292 16.53 12.64 -19.20
C ILE A 292 17.72 13.21 -19.97
N THR A 293 18.55 14.03 -19.31
CA THR A 293 19.75 14.61 -19.90
C THR A 293 20.76 13.53 -20.31
N ASP A 294 20.97 12.53 -19.46
CA ASP A 294 21.90 11.43 -19.75
C ASP A 294 21.38 10.51 -20.84
N LEU A 295 20.08 10.22 -20.88
CA LEU A 295 19.45 9.54 -22.02
C LEU A 295 19.62 10.36 -23.31
N GLY A 296 19.40 11.67 -23.26
CA GLY A 296 19.62 12.57 -24.40
C GLY A 296 21.04 12.49 -24.95
N LYS A 297 22.06 12.44 -24.08
CA LYS A 297 23.46 12.24 -24.49
C LYS A 297 23.70 10.88 -25.15
N ILE A 298 23.06 9.83 -24.65
CA ILE A 298 23.15 8.48 -25.25
C ILE A 298 22.56 8.50 -26.67
N PHE A 299 21.39 9.12 -26.86
CA PHE A 299 20.75 9.22 -28.18
C PHE A 299 21.51 10.13 -29.16
N LEU A 300 22.17 11.18 -28.67
CA LEU A 300 23.03 12.05 -29.51
C LEU A 300 24.34 11.36 -29.94
N ASN A 301 24.78 10.33 -29.22
CA ASN A 301 25.99 9.57 -29.51
C ASN A 301 25.71 8.25 -30.27
N LEU A 302 24.48 8.03 -30.74
CA LEU A 302 24.20 6.91 -31.61
C LEU A 302 24.80 7.17 -33.01
N PRO A 303 25.53 6.20 -33.59
CA PRO A 303 26.05 6.36 -34.94
C PRO A 303 24.89 6.58 -35.92
N THR A 304 24.96 7.69 -36.64
CA THR A 304 24.08 7.96 -37.78
C THR A 304 24.41 6.98 -38.89
N ASN A 305 23.50 6.04 -39.17
CA ASN A 305 23.48 5.28 -40.41
C ASN A 305 22.84 6.12 -41.52
#